data_AF-A0A068U7Y4-F1
#
_entry.id   AF-A0A068U7Y4-F1
#
_cell.length_a   1.000
_cell.length_b   1.000
_cell.length_c   1.000
_cell.angle_alpha   90.00
_cell.angle_beta   90.00
_cell.angle_gamma   90.00
#
_symmetry.space_group_name_H-M   'P 1'
#
loop_
_entity.id
_entity.type
_entity.pdbx_description
1 polymer ?
#
loop_
_entity_poly.entity_id
_entity_poly.type
_entity_poly.pdbx_seq_one_letter_code
_entity_poly.pdbx_strand_id
1 'polypeptide(L)'
;MLEKFPSKVEPAVWWPQQANDSSHKTGSKSNGWSSKLEKEMRSIVEVLRIKDEAEYLRLGGKALKFNKLLAISGPFLTGIAAIGSAFVGSSSHIGFLAAMLGVVGGALASIVNTFEHGGQIGMVFEMYRSNAGFFKLMEESIESNMMERRENGELFEMKVALQLGRSLSELRDLASASSSSNEVEDVNEFGSKLF
;
A
#
# COMPACT_ATOMS: atom_id res chain seq x y z
N MET A 1 6.74 16.70 9.40
CA MET A 1 7.15 15.34 9.82
C MET A 1 5.97 14.43 9.59
N LEU A 2 6.16 13.28 8.92
CA LEU A 2 5.12 12.26 8.90
C LEU A 2 4.93 11.76 10.35
N GLU A 3 3.69 11.67 10.80
CA GLU A 3 3.40 11.08 12.11
C GLU A 3 3.88 9.63 12.14
N LYS A 4 4.53 9.20 13.23
CA LYS A 4 5.03 7.81 13.37
C LYS A 4 3.90 6.78 13.28
N PHE A 5 2.72 7.14 13.79
CA PHE A 5 1.52 6.31 13.73
C PHE A 5 0.31 7.15 13.29
N PRO A 6 0.10 7.36 11.98
CA PRO A 6 -1.01 8.18 11.52
C PRO A 6 -2.35 7.54 11.89
N SER A 7 -3.38 8.37 12.07
CA SER A 7 -4.74 7.90 12.38
C SER A 7 -5.40 7.17 11.20
N LYS A 8 -5.02 7.55 9.97
CA LYS A 8 -5.51 6.97 8.72
C LYS A 8 -4.33 6.68 7.79
N VAL A 9 -4.38 5.53 7.11
CA VAL A 9 -3.41 5.21 6.07
C VAL A 9 -3.88 5.82 4.76
N GLU A 10 -3.01 6.61 4.14
CA GLU A 10 -3.27 7.29 2.88
C GLU A 10 -2.13 6.99 1.90
N PRO A 11 -2.42 6.96 0.58
CA PRO A 11 -1.40 6.74 -0.43
C PRO A 11 -0.23 7.69 -0.28
N ALA A 12 0.98 7.22 -0.56
CA ALA A 12 2.15 8.09 -0.55
C ALA A 12 2.15 9.02 -1.76
N VAL A 13 1.92 10.31 -1.52
CA VAL A 13 2.03 11.36 -2.55
C VAL A 13 3.42 11.98 -2.45
N TRP A 14 4.27 11.69 -3.44
CA TRP A 14 5.64 12.20 -3.53
C TRP A 14 5.87 13.06 -4.79
N TRP A 15 4.91 13.09 -5.70
CA TRP A 15 4.94 13.91 -6.90
C TRP A 15 4.33 15.29 -6.64
N PRO A 16 4.77 16.33 -7.38
CA PRO A 16 4.14 17.64 -7.29
C PRO A 16 2.70 17.55 -7.81
N GLN A 17 1.81 18.37 -7.24
CA GLN A 17 0.51 18.61 -7.85
C GLN A 17 0.75 19.11 -9.27
N GLN A 18 0.23 18.40 -10.26
CA GLN A 18 0.26 18.89 -11.63
C GLN A 18 -0.53 20.20 -11.65
N ALA A 19 0.18 21.31 -11.90
CA ALA A 19 -0.48 22.55 -12.22
C ALA A 19 -1.31 22.30 -13.49
N ASN A 20 -2.58 22.71 -13.45
CA ASN A 20 -3.41 22.83 -14.65
C ASN A 20 -2.87 24.00 -15.48
N ASP A 21 -1.66 23.86 -16.02
CA ASP A 21 -1.15 24.81 -17.00
C ASP A 21 -1.95 24.60 -18.26
N SER A 22 -2.96 25.45 -18.42
CA SER A 22 -3.81 25.58 -19.59
C SER A 22 -3.02 26.14 -20.78
N SER A 23 -2.00 25.41 -21.22
CA SER A 23 -0.99 25.90 -22.16
C SER A 23 -0.53 24.79 -23.10
N HIS A 24 -1.44 24.36 -23.98
CA HIS A 24 -1.34 24.47 -25.44
C HIS A 24 -2.38 23.52 -26.05
N LYS A 25 -3.48 24.08 -26.56
CA LYS A 25 -4.34 23.38 -27.52
C LYS A 25 -3.58 23.25 -28.84
N THR A 26 -2.69 22.27 -28.96
CA THR A 26 -2.16 21.88 -30.27
C THR A 26 -3.20 21.03 -30.97
N GLY A 27 -3.80 21.67 -31.98
CA GLY A 27 -4.51 21.12 -33.14
C GLY A 27 -5.00 19.67 -33.05
N SER A 28 -6.32 19.57 -32.95
CA SER A 28 -7.18 18.49 -33.46
C SER A 28 -6.55 17.66 -34.60
N LYS A 29 -5.86 16.58 -34.23
CA LYS A 29 -5.67 15.34 -34.97
C LYS A 29 -5.59 14.25 -33.89
N SER A 30 -6.31 13.14 -34.06
CA SER A 30 -6.37 12.06 -33.08
C SER A 30 -4.95 11.59 -32.72
N ASN A 31 -4.45 12.01 -31.55
CA ASN A 31 -3.10 11.71 -31.07
C ASN A 31 -3.03 10.26 -30.56
N GLY A 32 -3.29 9.27 -31.40
CA GLY A 32 -3.40 7.84 -31.02
C GLY A 32 -4.60 7.50 -30.11
N TRP A 33 -5.29 8.50 -29.55
CA TRP A 33 -6.46 8.32 -28.70
C TRP A 33 -7.71 7.96 -29.52
N SER A 34 -8.26 6.78 -29.25
CA SER A 34 -9.56 6.33 -29.76
C SER A 34 -10.58 6.28 -28.62
N SER A 35 -11.88 6.37 -28.93
CA SER A 35 -12.93 6.22 -27.90
C SER A 35 -12.89 4.85 -27.22
N LYS A 36 -12.41 3.81 -27.94
CA LYS A 36 -12.17 2.48 -27.37
C LYS A 36 -11.05 2.53 -26.33
N LEU A 37 -9.89 3.11 -26.67
CA LEU A 37 -8.76 3.25 -25.75
C LEU A 37 -9.14 4.08 -24.52
N GLU A 38 -9.89 5.16 -24.70
CA GLU A 38 -10.38 5.97 -23.57
C GLU A 38 -11.26 5.14 -22.61
N LYS A 39 -12.15 4.28 -23.13
CA LYS A 39 -12.96 3.39 -22.29
C LYS A 39 -12.12 2.33 -21.60
N GLU A 40 -11.16 1.74 -22.31
CA GLU A 40 -10.25 0.75 -21.74
C GLU A 40 -9.44 1.35 -20.58
N MET A 41 -8.85 2.54 -20.78
CA MET A 41 -8.10 3.25 -19.75
C MET A 41 -8.96 3.59 -18.52
N ARG A 42 -10.23 3.99 -18.70
CA ARG A 42 -11.16 4.20 -17.57
C ARG A 42 -11.42 2.93 -16.78
N SER A 43 -11.64 1.83 -17.47
CA SER A 43 -11.86 0.53 -16.85
C SER A 43 -10.63 0.06 -16.08
N ILE A 44 -9.42 0.31 -16.61
CA ILE A 44 -8.16 0.05 -15.89
C ILE A 44 -8.06 0.91 -14.62
N VAL A 45 -8.35 2.21 -14.69
CA VAL A 45 -8.34 3.09 -13.51
C VAL A 45 -9.28 2.56 -12.42
N GLU A 46 -10.47 2.11 -12.80
CA GLU A 46 -11.44 1.56 -11.85
C GLU A 46 -10.91 0.30 -11.16
N VAL A 47 -10.28 -0.62 -11.90
CA VAL A 47 -9.63 -1.81 -11.35
C VAL A 47 -8.51 -1.41 -10.38
N LEU A 48 -7.62 -0.50 -10.78
CA LEU A 48 -6.49 -0.07 -9.94
C LEU A 48 -6.97 0.55 -8.63
N ARG A 49 -8.06 1.33 -8.67
CA ARG A 49 -8.61 2.00 -7.50
C ARG A 49 -9.32 1.03 -6.56
N ILE A 50 -10.17 0.16 -7.09
CA ILE A 50 -11.03 -0.75 -6.30
C ILE A 50 -10.24 -1.97 -5.79
N LYS A 51 -9.28 -2.47 -6.57
CA LYS A 51 -8.52 -3.69 -6.24
C LYS A 51 -7.16 -3.33 -5.66
N ASP A 52 -6.27 -2.78 -6.46
CA ASP A 52 -4.87 -2.59 -6.09
C ASP A 52 -4.73 -1.56 -4.94
N GLU A 53 -5.11 -0.31 -5.16
CA GLU A 53 -4.96 0.77 -4.17
C GLU A 53 -5.68 0.44 -2.86
N ALA A 54 -6.95 0.01 -2.92
CA ALA A 54 -7.73 -0.31 -1.74
C ALA A 54 -7.12 -1.47 -0.93
N GLU A 55 -6.63 -2.53 -1.59
CA GLU A 55 -6.00 -3.65 -0.90
C GLU A 55 -4.67 -3.24 -0.27
N TYR A 56 -3.86 -2.46 -0.96
CA TYR A 56 -2.59 -1.96 -0.42
C TYR A 56 -2.80 -1.03 0.76
N LEU A 57 -3.82 -0.17 0.74
CA LEU A 57 -4.20 0.65 1.89
C LEU A 57 -4.70 -0.20 3.06
N ARG A 58 -5.46 -1.27 2.78
CA ARG A 58 -5.93 -2.22 3.79
C ARG A 58 -4.77 -2.95 4.46
N LEU A 59 -3.80 -3.44 3.67
CA LEU A 59 -2.58 -4.08 4.16
C LEU A 59 -1.71 -3.11 4.96
N GLY A 60 -1.56 -1.87 4.48
CA GLY A 60 -0.92 -0.79 5.22
C GLY A 60 -1.59 -0.54 6.56
N GLY A 61 -2.92 -0.50 6.62
CA GLY A 61 -3.68 -0.35 7.87
C GLY A 61 -3.44 -1.49 8.87
N LYS A 62 -3.35 -2.73 8.39
CA LYS A 62 -3.02 -3.89 9.25
C LYS A 62 -1.57 -3.81 9.75
N ALA A 63 -0.61 -3.53 8.87
CA ALA A 63 0.80 -3.39 9.21
C ALA A 63 1.00 -2.26 10.23
N LEU A 64 0.31 -1.13 10.06
CA LEU A 64 0.36 -0.01 10.99
C LEU A 64 -0.17 -0.37 12.39
N LYS A 65 -1.33 -1.04 12.46
CA LYS A 65 -1.90 -1.51 13.73
C LYS A 65 -0.97 -2.49 14.43
N PHE A 66 -0.36 -3.40 13.66
CA PHE A 66 0.60 -4.36 14.19
C PHE A 66 1.87 -3.68 14.71
N ASN A 67 2.45 -2.75 13.94
CA ASN A 67 3.60 -1.95 14.35
C ASN A 67 3.31 -1.15 15.64
N LYS A 68 2.12 -0.54 15.74
CA LYS A 68 1.68 0.19 16.94
C LYS A 68 1.51 -0.73 18.15
N LEU A 69 0.93 -1.92 17.96
CA LEU A 69 0.78 -2.91 19.02
C LEU A 69 2.14 -3.36 19.55
N LEU A 70 3.06 -3.69 18.64
CA LEU A 70 4.41 -4.08 19.00
C LEU A 70 5.07 -2.98 19.82
N ALA A 71 5.09 -1.75 19.30
CA ALA A 71 5.75 -0.59 19.93
C ALA A 71 5.27 -0.28 21.35
N ILE A 72 4.04 -0.68 21.70
CA ILE A 72 3.49 -0.57 23.06
C ILE A 72 3.85 -1.81 23.89
N SER A 73 3.72 -3.00 23.30
CA SER A 73 3.98 -4.27 23.98
C SER A 73 5.44 -4.47 24.38
N GLY A 74 6.41 -3.99 23.59
CA GLY A 74 7.85 -4.16 23.88
C GLY A 74 8.25 -3.56 25.23
N PRO A 75 8.01 -2.25 25.45
CA PRO A 75 8.25 -1.61 26.75
C PRO A 75 7.43 -2.22 27.88
N PHE A 76 6.17 -2.59 27.62
CA PHE A 76 5.29 -3.18 28.63
C PHE A 76 5.78 -4.55 29.13
N LEU A 77 6.13 -5.45 28.20
CA LEU A 77 6.66 -6.77 28.51
C LEU A 77 8.03 -6.69 29.19
N THR A 78 8.88 -5.74 28.77
CA THR A 78 10.16 -5.46 29.43
C THR A 78 9.95 -5.00 30.87
N GLY A 79 8.94 -4.16 31.13
CA GLY A 79 8.56 -3.75 32.49
C GLY A 79 8.13 -4.93 33.36
N ILE A 80 7.26 -5.81 32.85
CA ILE A 80 6.87 -7.05 33.55
C ILE A 80 8.09 -7.92 33.84
N ALA A 81 8.98 -8.07 32.86
CA ALA A 81 10.20 -8.85 32.98
C ALA A 81 11.12 -8.31 34.08
N ALA A 82 11.30 -6.99 34.13
CA ALA A 82 12.12 -6.31 35.12
C ALA A 82 11.56 -6.47 36.54
N ILE A 83 10.24 -6.29 36.70
CA ILE A 83 9.57 -6.50 38.00
C ILE A 83 9.72 -7.97 38.43
N GLY A 84 9.42 -8.92 37.55
CA GLY A 84 9.56 -10.36 37.86
C GLY A 84 11.00 -10.75 38.24
N SER A 85 11.99 -10.21 37.53
CA SER A 85 13.40 -10.47 37.79
C SER A 85 13.88 -9.87 39.11
N ALA A 86 13.33 -8.72 39.54
CA ALA A 86 13.70 -8.09 40.80
C ALA A 86 13.30 -8.90 42.04
N PHE A 87 12.29 -9.78 41.94
CA PHE A 87 11.78 -10.58 43.07
C PHE A 87 12.18 -12.07 43.01
N VAL A 88 13.10 -12.45 42.13
CA VAL A 88 13.52 -13.85 41.89
C VAL A 88 14.18 -14.51 43.12
N GLY A 89 14.70 -13.73 44.06
CA GLY A 89 15.41 -14.22 45.26
C GLY A 89 14.53 -14.45 46.50
N SER A 90 13.22 -14.34 46.39
CA SER A 90 12.31 -14.45 47.54
C SER A 90 11.93 -15.90 47.84
N SER A 91 12.14 -16.37 49.08
CA SER A 91 12.00 -17.78 49.53
C SER A 91 10.54 -18.31 49.62
N SER A 92 9.62 -17.82 48.80
CA SER A 92 8.20 -18.17 48.85
C SER A 92 7.65 -18.56 47.47
N HIS A 93 6.43 -19.12 47.44
CA HIS A 93 5.68 -19.43 46.21
C HIS A 93 5.54 -18.21 45.26
N ILE A 94 5.69 -16.99 45.82
CA ILE A 94 5.69 -15.70 45.13
C ILE A 94 6.99 -15.49 44.34
N GLY A 95 8.14 -15.96 44.84
CA GLY A 95 9.43 -15.86 44.14
C GLY A 95 9.48 -16.72 42.88
N PHE A 96 8.89 -17.93 42.92
CA PHE A 96 8.76 -18.79 41.73
C PHE A 96 7.86 -18.15 40.65
N LEU A 97 6.71 -17.58 41.04
CA LEU A 97 5.83 -16.86 40.12
C LEU A 97 6.49 -15.62 39.52
N ALA A 98 7.25 -14.87 40.34
CA ALA A 98 8.02 -13.72 39.87
C ALA A 98 9.12 -14.13 38.87
N ALA A 99 9.82 -15.24 39.13
CA ALA A 99 10.80 -15.81 38.20
C ALA A 99 10.17 -16.18 36.85
N MET A 100 9.00 -16.84 36.87
CA MET A 100 8.26 -17.17 35.66
C MET A 100 7.81 -15.92 34.90
N LEU A 101 7.33 -14.89 35.60
CA LEU A 101 6.96 -13.61 34.99
C LEU A 101 8.18 -12.91 34.35
N GLY A 102 9.33 -12.97 35.02
CA GLY A 102 10.61 -12.46 34.53
C GLY A 102 11.02 -13.11 33.22
N VAL A 103 11.07 -14.45 33.21
CA VAL A 103 11.50 -15.24 32.04
C VAL A 103 10.52 -15.11 30.88
N VAL A 104 9.21 -15.29 31.14
CA VAL A 104 8.18 -15.21 30.09
C VAL A 104 8.09 -13.79 29.53
N GLY A 105 8.08 -12.77 30.40
CA GLY A 105 8.08 -11.37 29.98
C GLY A 105 9.32 -11.02 29.16
N GLY A 106 10.50 -11.45 29.60
CA GLY A 106 11.76 -11.19 28.90
C GLY A 106 11.85 -11.88 27.54
N ALA A 107 11.41 -13.14 27.45
CA ALA A 107 11.36 -13.88 26.19
C ALA A 107 10.40 -13.23 25.19
N LEU A 108 9.19 -12.86 25.63
CA LEU A 108 8.21 -12.17 24.78
C LEU A 108 8.70 -10.77 24.36
N ALA A 109 9.32 -10.01 25.27
CA ALA A 109 9.92 -8.73 24.95
C ALA A 109 11.01 -8.85 23.88
N SER A 110 11.85 -9.90 23.94
CA SER A 110 12.86 -10.17 22.93
C SER A 110 12.24 -10.46 21.56
N ILE A 111 11.19 -11.28 21.49
CA ILE A 111 10.45 -11.56 20.24
C ILE A 111 9.88 -10.27 19.65
N VAL A 112 9.20 -9.46 20.45
CA VAL A 112 8.63 -8.17 20.02
C VAL A 112 9.72 -7.24 19.49
N ASN A 113 10.84 -7.13 20.21
CA ASN A 113 11.97 -6.31 19.79
C ASN A 113 12.56 -6.79 18.44
N THR A 114 12.67 -8.10 18.23
CA THR A 114 13.11 -8.68 16.96
C THR A 114 12.13 -8.35 15.82
N PHE A 115 10.82 -8.39 16.04
CA PHE A 115 9.85 -7.98 15.01
C PHE A 115 9.91 -6.50 14.68
N GLU A 116 10.00 -5.63 15.69
CA GLU A 116 10.10 -4.18 15.50
C GLU A 116 11.36 -3.77 14.75
N HIS A 117 12.53 -4.27 15.20
CA HIS A 117 13.83 -3.80 14.73
C HIS A 117 14.44 -4.70 13.65
N GLY A 118 14.29 -6.03 13.78
CA GLY A 118 14.79 -7.00 12.81
C GLY A 118 13.82 -7.24 11.66
N GLY A 119 12.51 -7.25 11.93
CA GLY A 119 11.46 -7.44 10.93
C GLY A 119 11.14 -6.19 10.10
N GLN A 120 11.66 -5.03 10.49
CA GLN A 120 11.45 -3.73 9.81
C GLN A 120 9.99 -3.48 9.43
N ILE A 121 9.05 -3.77 10.33
CA ILE A 121 7.61 -3.68 10.04
C ILE A 121 7.20 -2.25 9.68
N GLY A 122 7.91 -1.24 10.20
CA GLY A 122 7.77 0.15 9.76
C GLY A 122 8.06 0.34 8.27
N MET A 123 9.09 -0.33 7.71
CA MET A 123 9.39 -0.31 6.28
C MET A 123 8.32 -1.04 5.46
N VAL A 124 7.77 -2.15 5.98
CA VAL A 124 6.68 -2.88 5.32
C VAL A 124 5.41 -2.01 5.23
N PHE A 125 5.11 -1.26 6.29
CA PHE A 125 4.03 -0.28 6.26
C PHE A 125 4.26 0.78 5.17
N GLU A 126 5.46 1.35 5.11
CA GLU A 126 5.81 2.34 4.08
C GLU A 126 5.80 1.75 2.67
N MET A 127 6.17 0.49 2.50
CA MET A 127 6.08 -0.22 1.21
C MET A 127 4.63 -0.29 0.73
N TYR A 128 3.69 -0.73 1.59
CA TYR A 128 2.27 -0.78 1.23
C TYR A 128 1.71 0.62 0.90
N ARG A 129 2.09 1.62 1.69
CA ARG A 129 1.71 3.02 1.46
C ARG A 129 2.28 3.55 0.14
N SER A 130 3.50 3.16 -0.18
CA SER A 130 4.18 3.55 -1.43
C SER A 130 3.56 2.87 -2.64
N ASN A 131 3.17 1.61 -2.54
CA ASN A 131 2.46 0.90 -3.63
C ASN A 131 1.09 1.52 -3.89
N ALA A 132 0.31 1.82 -2.83
CA ALA A 132 -0.93 2.58 -3.00
C ALA A 132 -0.69 3.95 -3.68
N GLY A 133 0.40 4.64 -3.30
CA GLY A 133 0.83 5.88 -3.94
C GLY A 133 1.16 5.71 -5.43
N PHE A 134 1.84 4.62 -5.80
CA PHE A 134 2.13 4.31 -7.21
C PHE A 134 0.85 4.16 -8.04
N PHE A 135 -0.16 3.43 -7.53
CA PHE A 135 -1.44 3.29 -8.22
C PHE A 135 -2.21 4.60 -8.31
N LYS A 136 -2.16 5.42 -7.24
CA LYS A 136 -2.76 6.76 -7.23
C LYS A 136 -2.14 7.68 -8.28
N LEU A 137 -0.81 7.68 -8.41
CA LEU A 137 -0.11 8.42 -9.46
C LEU A 137 -0.49 7.93 -10.86
N MET A 138 -0.67 6.62 -11.02
CA MET A 138 -1.08 6.05 -12.30
C MET A 138 -2.52 6.45 -12.67
N GLU A 139 -3.45 6.41 -11.73
CA GLU A 139 -4.82 6.94 -11.89
C GLU A 139 -4.78 8.40 -12.36
N GLU A 140 -4.08 9.28 -11.62
CA GLU A 140 -3.96 10.70 -11.96
C GLU A 140 -3.30 10.91 -13.34
N SER A 141 -2.31 10.08 -13.69
CA SER A 141 -1.65 10.13 -14.99
C SER A 141 -2.54 9.69 -16.14
N ILE A 142 -3.39 8.67 -15.93
CA ILE A 142 -4.36 8.22 -16.93
C ILE A 142 -5.44 9.28 -17.12
N GLU A 143 -6.05 9.78 -16.04
CA GLU A 143 -7.12 10.78 -16.11
C GLU A 143 -6.65 12.08 -16.80
N SER A 144 -5.46 12.58 -16.44
CA SER A 144 -4.87 13.78 -17.06
C SER A 144 -4.58 13.57 -18.55
N ASN A 145 -4.02 12.42 -18.94
CA ASN A 145 -3.76 12.14 -20.35
C ASN A 145 -5.04 11.93 -21.17
N MET A 146 -6.11 11.41 -20.57
CA MET A 146 -7.40 11.31 -21.24
C MET A 146 -8.03 12.69 -21.50
N MET A 147 -7.91 13.62 -20.55
CA MET A 147 -8.48 14.97 -20.68
C MET A 147 -7.65 15.88 -21.60
N GLU A 148 -6.33 15.86 -21.45
CA GLU A 148 -5.44 16.82 -22.10
C GLU A 148 -4.67 16.25 -23.28
N ARG A 149 -4.70 14.91 -23.48
CA ARG A 149 -4.03 14.19 -24.58
C ARG A 149 -2.54 14.56 -24.75
N ARG A 150 -1.85 14.78 -23.61
CA ARG A 150 -0.44 15.19 -23.53
C ARG A 150 0.48 14.17 -24.20
N GLU A 151 0.29 12.89 -23.92
CA GLU A 151 1.01 11.79 -24.55
C GLU A 151 0.19 11.16 -25.69
N ASN A 152 0.89 10.55 -26.65
CA ASN A 152 0.24 9.76 -27.70
C ASN A 152 -0.42 8.52 -27.09
N GLY A 153 -1.67 8.25 -27.47
CA GLY A 153 -2.48 7.20 -26.86
C GLY A 153 -1.86 5.80 -26.91
N GLU A 154 -1.27 5.39 -28.04
CA GLU A 154 -0.66 4.05 -28.17
C GLU A 154 0.61 3.91 -27.33
N LEU A 155 1.43 4.97 -27.28
CA LEU A 155 2.63 5.01 -26.43
C LEU A 155 2.25 5.03 -24.95
N PHE A 156 1.18 5.75 -24.61
CA PHE A 156 0.66 5.82 -23.25
C PHE A 156 0.09 4.46 -22.81
N GLU A 157 -0.66 3.78 -23.67
CA GLU A 157 -1.14 2.42 -23.41
C GLU A 157 0.02 1.45 -23.13
N MET A 158 1.07 1.50 -23.95
CA MET A 158 2.27 0.69 -23.75
C MET A 158 2.98 1.02 -22.43
N LYS A 159 3.06 2.29 -22.07
CA LYS A 159 3.62 2.73 -20.78
C LYS A 159 2.83 2.17 -19.60
N VAL A 160 1.50 2.28 -19.63
CA VAL A 160 0.63 1.72 -18.58
C VAL A 160 0.80 0.20 -18.48
N ALA A 161 0.80 -0.51 -19.62
CA ALA A 161 1.00 -1.96 -19.64
C ALA A 161 2.32 -2.37 -18.99
N LEU A 162 3.42 -1.71 -19.36
CA LEU A 162 4.75 -1.96 -18.78
C LEU A 162 4.80 -1.66 -17.29
N GLN A 163 4.20 -0.54 -16.86
CA GLN A 163 4.15 -0.16 -15.44
C GLN A 163 3.28 -1.12 -14.60
N LEU A 164 2.33 -1.82 -15.20
CA LEU A 164 1.53 -2.87 -14.56
C LEU A 164 2.14 -4.27 -14.74
N GLY A 165 3.26 -4.42 -15.45
CA GLY A 165 3.88 -5.70 -15.74
C GLY A 165 3.04 -6.60 -16.64
N ARG A 166 2.17 -6.02 -17.47
CA ARG A 166 1.30 -6.72 -18.42
C ARG A 166 1.77 -6.53 -19.85
N SER A 167 1.41 -7.46 -20.72
CA SER A 167 1.45 -7.21 -22.16
C SER A 167 0.28 -6.31 -22.58
N LEU A 168 0.36 -5.70 -23.77
CA LEU A 168 -0.74 -4.89 -24.32
C LEU A 168 -2.05 -5.68 -24.46
N SER A 169 -1.98 -6.95 -24.86
CA SER A 169 -3.18 -7.79 -24.97
C SER A 169 -3.78 -8.07 -23.60
N GLU A 170 -2.96 -8.42 -22.61
CA GLU A 170 -3.42 -8.68 -21.25
C GLU A 170 -4.05 -7.45 -20.59
N LEU A 171 -3.55 -6.24 -20.91
CA LEU A 171 -4.15 -5.00 -20.42
C LEU A 171 -5.55 -4.78 -21.04
N ARG A 172 -5.70 -5.02 -22.34
CA ARG A 172 -7.00 -4.91 -23.04
C ARG A 172 -8.00 -5.97 -22.59
N ASP A 173 -7.52 -7.18 -22.32
CA ASP A 173 -8.34 -8.27 -21.81
C ASP A 173 -8.86 -7.95 -20.40
N LEU A 174 -7.99 -7.39 -19.53
CA LEU A 174 -8.39 -6.91 -18.21
C LEU A 174 -9.46 -5.80 -18.30
N ALA A 175 -9.25 -4.81 -19.18
CA ALA A 175 -10.23 -3.74 -19.39
C ALA A 175 -11.56 -4.27 -19.94
N SER A 176 -11.51 -5.27 -20.83
CA SER A 176 -12.70 -5.90 -21.40
C SER A 176 -13.46 -6.71 -20.35
N ALA A 177 -12.74 -7.46 -19.51
CA ALA A 177 -13.31 -8.22 -18.40
C ALA A 177 -14.03 -7.29 -17.42
N SER A 178 -13.36 -6.21 -16.98
CA SER A 178 -13.93 -5.21 -16.09
C SER A 178 -15.13 -4.46 -16.69
N SER A 179 -15.10 -4.16 -17.98
CA SER A 179 -16.25 -3.54 -18.67
C SER A 179 -17.45 -4.47 -18.85
N SER A 180 -17.22 -5.79 -18.83
CA SER A 180 -18.26 -6.82 -19.04
C SER A 180 -18.89 -7.32 -17.75
N SER A 181 -18.17 -7.25 -16.64
CA SER A 181 -18.71 -7.54 -15.32
C SER A 181 -19.68 -6.44 -14.89
N ASN A 182 -20.85 -6.81 -14.39
CA ASN A 182 -21.81 -5.83 -13.85
C ASN A 182 -21.25 -5.11 -12.61
N GLU A 183 -20.26 -5.71 -11.93
CA GLU A 183 -19.53 -5.12 -10.81
C GLU A 183 -18.02 -5.34 -11.01
N VAL A 184 -17.20 -4.30 -10.87
CA VAL A 184 -15.72 -4.43 -10.92
C VAL A 184 -15.19 -5.27 -9.75
N GLU A 185 -15.99 -5.46 -8.70
CA GLU A 185 -15.69 -6.43 -7.64
C GLU A 185 -15.65 -7.88 -8.13
N ASP A 186 -16.38 -8.24 -9.19
CA ASP A 186 -16.39 -9.58 -9.78
C ASP A 186 -15.12 -9.89 -10.59
N VAL A 187 -14.34 -8.86 -10.96
CA VAL A 187 -13.02 -9.06 -11.57
C VAL A 187 -12.07 -9.60 -10.50
N ASN A 188 -11.79 -10.89 -10.57
CA ASN A 188 -10.95 -11.58 -9.58
C ASN A 188 -9.45 -11.22 -9.70
N GLU A 189 -9.05 -10.47 -10.73
CA GLU A 189 -7.66 -10.18 -11.05
C GLU A 189 -7.26 -8.75 -10.67
N PHE A 190 -6.07 -8.59 -10.07
CA PHE A 190 -5.45 -7.28 -9.82
C PHE A 190 -5.03 -6.60 -11.11
N GLY A 191 -5.02 -5.27 -11.13
CA GLY A 191 -4.51 -4.52 -12.26
C GLY A 191 -3.01 -4.72 -12.46
N SER A 192 -2.24 -4.74 -11.37
CA SER A 192 -0.81 -5.02 -11.40
C SER A 192 -0.49 -6.52 -11.39
N LYS A 193 0.55 -6.93 -12.14
CA LYS A 193 1.22 -8.23 -12.00
C LYS A 193 2.58 -8.14 -11.32
N LEU A 194 3.07 -6.93 -11.04
CA LEU A 194 4.42 -6.71 -10.53
C LEU A 194 4.55 -6.88 -9.02
N PHE A 195 3.49 -6.60 -8.26
CA PHE A 195 3.51 -6.57 -6.80
C PHE A 195 2.23 -7.18 -6.24
#